data_AF-T2JRY5-F1
#
_entry.id   AF-T2JRY5-F1
#
_cell.length_a   1.000
_cell.length_b   1.000
_cell.length_c   1.000
_cell.angle_alpha   90.00
_cell.angle_beta   90.00
_cell.angle_gamma   90.00
#
_symmetry.space_group_name_H-M   'P 1'
#
loop_
_entity.id
_entity.type
_entity.pdbx_description
1 polymer ?
#
loop_
_entity_poly.entity_id
_entity_poly.type
_entity_poly.pdbx_seq_one_letter_code
_entity_poly.pdbx_strand_id
1 'polypeptide(L)'
;MYTKQLQPYFDTFGQERVLPIFFERMLTTPQTELERICRFIGYKDQPQWYQELNASNVSNQRMIKSAWRDAIVETPGLKQLRRLLIPKSFRTWVRSLWTIKKKPDLTAENIDRLTVIFDEDLAVLGSWLGVDLTCDNFQETVKNSSLDWVNITRT
;
A
#
# COMPACT_ATOMS: atom_id res chain seq x y z
N MET A 1 0.46 11.71 3.97
CA MET A 1 1.88 11.59 3.60
C MET A 1 2.54 10.71 4.65
N TYR A 2 3.66 10.06 4.34
CA TYR A 2 4.19 8.97 5.16
C TYR A 2 4.64 9.46 6.53
N THR A 3 5.35 10.59 6.58
CA THR A 3 5.94 11.09 7.83
C THR A 3 4.88 11.38 8.89
N LYS A 4 3.79 12.04 8.50
CA LYS A 4 2.63 12.31 9.37
C LYS A 4 1.95 11.05 9.91
N GLN A 5 2.02 9.94 9.17
CA GLN A 5 1.45 8.66 9.61
C GLN A 5 2.40 7.90 10.54
N LEU A 6 3.70 8.05 10.34
CA LEU A 6 4.73 7.37 11.14
C LEU A 6 5.02 8.09 12.46
N GLN A 7 4.97 9.42 12.49
CA GLN A 7 5.30 10.22 13.67
C GLN A 7 4.61 9.76 14.96
N PRO A 8 3.28 9.49 14.98
CA PRO A 8 2.62 9.02 16.21
C PRO A 8 3.15 7.68 16.72
N TYR A 9 3.61 6.81 15.82
CA TYR A 9 4.22 5.52 16.20
C TYR A 9 5.61 5.74 16.78
N PHE A 10 6.41 6.63 16.20
CA PHE A 10 7.73 6.97 16.75
C PHE A 10 7.62 7.65 18.12
N ASP A 11 6.63 8.52 18.31
CA ASP A 11 6.38 9.20 19.58
C ASP A 11 5.96 8.20 20.67
N THR A 12 5.14 7.21 20.32
CA THR A 12 4.57 6.24 21.27
C THR A 12 5.52 5.07 21.58
N PHE A 13 6.15 4.50 20.54
CA PHE A 13 6.87 3.23 20.65
C PHE A 13 8.39 3.39 20.52
N GLY A 14 8.87 4.56 20.10
CA GLY A 14 10.26 4.74 19.69
C GLY A 14 10.49 4.28 18.26
N GLN A 15 11.43 4.94 17.58
CA GLN A 15 11.75 4.66 16.18
C GLN A 15 12.39 3.27 16.02
N GLU A 16 13.11 2.79 17.02
CA GLU A 16 13.75 1.47 17.06
C GLU A 16 12.76 0.30 17.09
N ARG A 17 11.50 0.56 17.47
CA ARG A 17 10.41 -0.44 17.51
C ARG A 17 9.50 -0.38 16.29
N VAL A 18 9.92 0.33 15.25
CA VAL A 18 9.24 0.35 13.95
C VAL A 18 10.27 -0.06 12.90
N LEU A 19 9.95 -1.03 12.05
CA LEU A 19 10.83 -1.44 10.97
C LEU A 19 10.35 -0.86 9.63
N PRO A 20 11.19 -0.10 8.90
CA PRO A 20 10.84 0.34 7.55
C PRO A 20 10.98 -0.82 6.57
N ILE A 21 9.86 -1.18 5.92
CA ILE A 21 9.82 -2.17 4.84
C ILE A 21 9.25 -1.51 3.60
N PHE A 22 9.94 -1.71 2.47
CA PHE A 22 9.56 -1.13 1.18
C PHE A 22 9.04 -2.21 0.25
N PHE A 23 7.90 -1.95 -0.36
CA PHE A 23 7.24 -2.92 -1.23
C PHE A 23 8.07 -3.20 -2.49
N GLU A 24 8.67 -2.17 -3.08
CA GLU A 24 9.52 -2.26 -4.26
C GLU A 24 10.68 -3.23 -4.04
N ARG A 25 11.26 -3.24 -2.82
CA ARG A 25 12.31 -4.16 -2.42
C ARG A 25 11.80 -5.55 -2.11
N MET A 26 10.64 -5.68 -1.46
CA MET A 26 10.02 -7.00 -1.26
C MET A 26 9.73 -7.70 -2.58
N LEU A 27 9.45 -6.96 -3.66
CA LEU A 27 9.26 -7.55 -4.99
C LEU A 27 10.54 -8.12 -5.60
N THR A 28 11.70 -7.51 -5.33
CA THR A 28 12.99 -7.95 -5.90
C THR A 28 13.75 -8.92 -5.02
N THR A 29 13.69 -8.75 -3.70
CA THR A 29 14.43 -9.54 -2.71
C THR A 29 13.50 -10.03 -1.58
N PRO A 30 12.43 -10.79 -1.90
CA PRO A 30 11.39 -11.17 -0.93
C PRO A 30 11.90 -12.00 0.23
N GLN A 31 12.78 -12.98 -0.03
CA GLN A 31 13.35 -13.84 1.01
C GLN A 31 14.15 -13.02 2.03
N THR A 32 14.99 -12.10 1.55
CA THR A 32 15.83 -11.25 2.41
C THR A 32 14.98 -10.31 3.27
N GLU A 33 13.93 -9.70 2.71
CA GLU A 33 13.04 -8.85 3.50
C GLU A 33 12.21 -9.66 4.50
N LEU A 34 11.79 -10.88 4.14
CA LEU A 34 11.11 -11.78 5.07
C LEU A 34 12.00 -12.13 6.27
N GLU A 35 13.26 -12.50 6.03
CA GLU A 35 14.24 -12.76 7.09
C GLU A 35 14.43 -11.54 7.99
N ARG A 36 14.49 -10.33 7.41
CA ARG A 36 14.61 -9.08 8.14
C ARG A 36 13.39 -8.82 9.04
N ILE A 37 12.18 -9.02 8.52
CA ILE A 37 10.93 -8.92 9.29
C ILE A 37 10.90 -9.93 10.44
N CYS A 38 11.21 -11.20 10.14
CA CYS A 38 11.23 -12.29 11.13
C CYS A 38 12.22 -12.00 12.26
N ARG A 39 13.42 -11.52 11.94
CA ARG A 39 14.41 -11.11 12.94
C ARG A 39 13.89 -9.99 13.82
N PHE A 40 13.27 -8.98 13.23
CA PHE A 40 12.74 -7.82 13.96
C PHE A 40 11.62 -8.20 14.94
N ILE A 41 10.71 -9.11 14.57
CA ILE A 41 9.64 -9.57 15.46
C ILE A 41 10.07 -10.68 16.44
N GLY A 42 11.36 -11.08 16.41
CA GLY A 42 11.90 -12.11 17.31
C GLY A 42 11.52 -13.55 16.94
N TYR A 43 11.17 -13.81 15.68
CA TYR A 43 10.98 -15.17 15.16
C TYR A 43 12.32 -15.92 15.18
N LYS A 44 12.33 -17.14 15.74
CA LYS A 44 13.56 -17.88 16.05
C LYS A 44 13.93 -18.95 15.02
N ASP A 45 12.97 -19.39 14.20
CA ASP A 45 13.21 -20.41 13.19
C ASP A 45 13.67 -19.77 11.87
N GLN A 46 13.91 -20.60 10.86
CA GLN A 46 14.32 -20.16 9.53
C GLN A 46 13.08 -19.84 8.66
N PRO A 47 12.82 -18.57 8.34
CA PRO A 47 11.71 -18.24 7.46
C PRO A 47 12.02 -18.64 6.02
N GLN A 48 11.01 -19.08 5.28
CA GLN A 48 11.11 -19.46 3.87
C GLN A 48 10.00 -18.77 3.07
N TRP A 49 10.39 -18.07 2.03
CA TRP A 49 9.49 -17.41 1.10
C TRP A 49 8.99 -18.40 0.06
N TYR A 50 7.69 -18.67 0.07
CA TYR A 50 7.05 -19.53 -0.91
C TYR A 50 6.48 -18.68 -2.06
N GLN A 51 7.10 -18.77 -3.24
CA GLN A 51 6.64 -18.05 -4.45
C GLN A 51 5.29 -18.59 -4.98
N GLU A 52 4.97 -19.85 -4.68
CA GLU A 52 3.78 -20.55 -5.22
C GLU A 52 2.48 -20.23 -4.46
N LEU A 53 2.56 -19.50 -3.34
CA LEU A 53 1.38 -18.93 -2.69
C LEU A 53 0.87 -17.79 -3.58
N ASN A 54 -0.07 -18.11 -4.47
CA ASN A 54 -0.75 -17.15 -5.34
C ASN A 54 -1.14 -15.88 -4.55
N ALA A 55 -0.87 -14.71 -5.14
CA ALA A 55 -1.21 -13.41 -4.57
C ALA A 55 -2.71 -13.37 -4.19
N SER A 56 -3.02 -13.51 -2.90
CA SER A 56 -4.40 -13.65 -2.43
C SER A 56 -5.17 -12.32 -2.32
N ASN A 57 -4.55 -11.19 -2.70
CA ASN A 57 -5.15 -9.86 -2.55
C ASN A 57 -5.06 -9.06 -3.86
N VAL A 58 -5.98 -9.34 -4.79
CA VAL A 58 -6.25 -8.47 -5.94
C VAL A 58 -7.00 -7.23 -5.45
N SER A 59 -6.29 -6.27 -4.85
CA SER A 59 -6.87 -4.95 -4.50
C SER A 59 -7.34 -4.16 -5.74
N ASN A 60 -7.02 -4.66 -6.94
CA ASN A 60 -7.53 -4.21 -8.24
C ASN A 60 -9.05 -4.33 -8.42
N GLN A 61 -9.80 -4.84 -7.44
CA GLN A 61 -11.26 -4.85 -7.47
C GLN A 61 -11.89 -3.67 -6.69
N ARG A 62 -11.29 -2.47 -6.77
CA ARG A 62 -11.96 -1.26 -6.27
C ARG A 62 -13.18 -0.98 -7.14
N MET A 63 -14.35 -1.14 -6.55
CA MET A 63 -15.62 -0.84 -7.20
C MET A 63 -15.79 0.68 -7.31
N ILE A 64 -16.27 1.15 -8.47
CA ILE A 64 -16.66 2.54 -8.68
C ILE A 64 -17.76 2.88 -7.66
N LYS A 65 -17.58 3.97 -6.90
CA LYS A 65 -18.62 4.51 -6.01
C LYS A 65 -19.68 5.20 -6.88
N SER A 66 -20.94 4.81 -6.74
CA SER A 66 -22.07 5.42 -7.45
C SER A 66 -23.29 5.46 -6.53
N ALA A 67 -23.83 6.65 -6.28
CA ALA A 67 -24.98 6.85 -5.39
C ALA A 67 -26.23 6.08 -5.87
N TRP A 68 -26.38 5.90 -7.19
CA TRP A 68 -27.47 5.13 -7.80
C TRP A 68 -27.34 3.63 -7.52
N ARG A 69 -26.11 3.12 -7.44
CA ARG A 69 -25.86 1.71 -7.07
C ARG A 69 -26.26 1.47 -5.63
N ASP A 70 -25.85 2.34 -4.72
CA ASP A 70 -26.12 2.16 -3.29
C ASP A 70 -27.63 2.17 -3.02
N ALA A 71 -28.38 3.05 -3.68
CA ALA A 71 -29.85 3.07 -3.63
C ALA A 71 -30.51 1.74 -4.08
N ILE A 72 -30.08 1.17 -5.21
CA ILE A 72 -30.64 -0.11 -5.74
C ILE A 72 -30.23 -1.31 -4.87
N VAL A 73 -29.04 -1.28 -4.28
CA VAL A 73 -28.51 -2.37 -3.45
C VAL A 73 -29.13 -2.38 -2.05
N GLU A 74 -29.50 -1.22 -1.51
CA GLU A 74 -30.03 -1.07 -0.15
C GLU A 74 -31.57 -1.10 -0.05
N THR A 75 -32.28 -1.23 -1.17
CA THR A 75 -33.75 -1.31 -1.14
C THR A 75 -34.23 -2.60 -0.42
N PRO A 76 -35.06 -2.51 0.63
CA PRO A 76 -35.59 -3.68 1.34
C PRO A 76 -36.40 -4.60 0.39
N GLY A 77 -36.21 -5.91 0.47
CA GLY A 77 -36.92 -6.91 -0.36
C GLY A 77 -36.18 -7.39 -1.62
N LEU A 78 -35.42 -6.51 -2.28
CA LEU A 78 -34.65 -6.85 -3.48
C LEU A 78 -33.44 -7.77 -3.20
N LYS A 79 -32.90 -7.73 -1.97
CA LYS A 79 -31.75 -8.54 -1.53
C LYS A 79 -32.03 -10.04 -1.55
N GLN A 80 -33.26 -10.45 -1.20
CA GLN A 80 -33.68 -11.86 -1.14
C GLN A 80 -34.02 -12.39 -2.54
N LEU A 81 -34.76 -11.59 -3.32
CA LEU A 81 -35.12 -11.89 -4.71
C LEU A 81 -33.87 -12.01 -5.60
N ARG A 82 -32.88 -11.11 -5.42
CA ARG A 82 -31.59 -11.18 -6.11
C ARG A 82 -30.80 -12.43 -5.78
N ARG A 83 -30.89 -12.92 -4.54
CA ARG A 83 -30.17 -14.12 -4.08
C ARG A 83 -30.67 -15.40 -4.76
N LEU A 84 -31.97 -15.47 -5.05
CA LEU A 84 -32.62 -16.61 -5.69
C LEU A 84 -32.59 -16.55 -7.22
N LEU A 85 -32.84 -15.38 -7.82
CA LEU A 85 -33.05 -15.27 -9.27
C LEU A 85 -31.80 -14.93 -10.09
N ILE A 86 -30.74 -14.42 -9.47
CA ILE A 86 -29.57 -13.95 -10.23
C ILE A 86 -28.43 -14.97 -10.16
N PRO A 87 -28.07 -15.64 -11.27
CA PRO A 87 -26.96 -16.58 -11.32
C PRO A 87 -25.63 -15.93 -10.91
N LYS A 88 -24.70 -16.74 -10.36
CA LYS A 88 -23.35 -16.26 -9.99
C LYS A 88 -22.65 -15.59 -11.19
N SER A 89 -22.79 -16.13 -12.40
CA SER A 89 -22.22 -15.58 -13.64
C SER A 89 -22.70 -14.15 -13.94
N PHE A 90 -24.01 -13.89 -13.82
CA PHE A 90 -24.57 -12.55 -14.01
C PHE A 90 -24.10 -11.57 -12.93
N ARG A 91 -23.99 -12.01 -11.67
CA ARG A 91 -23.45 -11.16 -10.59
C ARG A 91 -21.99 -10.78 -10.85
N THR A 92 -21.19 -11.71 -11.35
CA THR A 92 -19.78 -11.48 -11.69
C THR A 92 -19.64 -10.55 -12.90
N TRP A 93 -20.51 -10.69 -13.91
CA TRP A 93 -20.55 -9.79 -15.07
C TRP A 93 -20.93 -8.35 -14.68
N VAL A 94 -22.00 -8.15 -13.89
CA VAL A 94 -22.37 -6.80 -13.42
C VAL A 94 -21.27 -6.19 -12.54
N ARG A 95 -20.60 -6.99 -11.69
CA ARG A 95 -19.45 -6.51 -10.91
C ARG A 95 -18.30 -6.07 -11.80
N SER A 96 -17.99 -6.80 -12.88
CA SER A 96 -16.89 -6.45 -13.77
C SER A 96 -17.14 -5.15 -14.54
N LEU A 97 -18.41 -4.80 -14.80
CA LEU A 97 -18.78 -3.50 -15.38
C LEU A 97 -18.54 -2.33 -14.43
N TRP A 98 -18.52 -2.57 -13.12
CA TRP A 98 -18.41 -1.55 -12.08
C TRP A 98 -17.08 -1.58 -11.32
N THR A 99 -16.17 -2.45 -11.70
CA THR A 99 -14.77 -2.37 -11.28
C THR A 99 -14.11 -1.22 -12.03
N ILE A 100 -13.32 -0.39 -11.35
CA ILE A 100 -12.50 0.63 -12.01
C ILE A 100 -11.55 -0.10 -12.98
N LYS A 101 -11.83 -0.03 -14.29
CA LYS A 101 -11.05 -0.73 -15.32
C LYS A 101 -9.81 0.04 -15.75
N LYS A 102 -9.83 1.37 -15.62
CA LYS A 102 -8.74 2.26 -16.03
C LYS A 102 -8.45 3.25 -14.89
N LYS A 103 -7.19 3.34 -14.47
CA LYS A 103 -6.72 4.36 -13.53
C LYS A 103 -7.00 5.74 -14.18
N PRO A 104 -7.62 6.69 -13.47
CA PRO A 104 -7.81 8.03 -14.03
C PRO A 104 -6.45 8.69 -14.28
N ASP A 105 -6.32 9.29 -15.45
CA ASP A 105 -5.11 10.01 -15.86
C ASP A 105 -5.10 11.39 -15.19
N LEU A 106 -4.00 11.77 -14.54
CA LEU A 106 -3.83 13.09 -13.93
C LEU A 106 -3.32 14.08 -15.00
N THR A 107 -3.73 15.34 -14.91
CA THR A 107 -3.15 16.40 -15.75
C THR A 107 -1.70 16.68 -15.32
N ALA A 108 -0.85 17.13 -16.25
CA ALA A 108 0.53 17.48 -15.96
C ALA A 108 0.64 18.49 -14.80
N GLU A 109 -0.19 19.54 -14.80
CA GLU A 109 -0.26 20.51 -13.71
C GLU A 109 -0.56 19.88 -12.34
N ASN A 110 -1.45 18.89 -12.29
CA ASN A 110 -1.75 18.18 -11.04
C ASN A 110 -0.60 17.27 -10.62
N ILE A 111 0.13 16.68 -11.57
CA ILE A 111 1.33 15.90 -11.28
C ILE A 111 2.38 16.83 -10.67
N ASP A 112 2.71 17.94 -11.32
CA ASP A 112 3.72 18.90 -10.84
C ASP A 112 3.40 19.40 -9.43
N ARG A 113 2.14 19.78 -9.19
CA ARG A 113 1.68 20.22 -7.87
C ARG A 113 1.80 19.12 -6.82
N LEU A 114 1.45 17.88 -7.16
CA LEU A 114 1.57 16.75 -6.25
C LEU A 114 3.02 16.37 -5.99
N THR A 115 3.88 16.44 -7.01
CA THR A 115 5.32 16.15 -6.89
C THR A 115 5.96 17.06 -5.85
N VAL A 116 5.75 18.38 -5.93
CA VAL A 116 6.27 19.32 -4.91
C VAL A 116 5.83 18.94 -3.51
N ILE A 117 4.53 18.66 -3.35
CA ILE A 117 3.93 18.27 -2.08
C ILE A 117 4.56 16.97 -1.54
N PHE A 118 4.73 15.95 -2.38
CA PHE A 118 5.31 14.67 -1.95
C PHE A 118 6.81 14.77 -1.70
N ASP A 119 7.55 15.57 -2.48
CA ASP A 119 8.99 15.78 -2.30
C ASP A 119 9.30 16.46 -0.97
N GLU A 120 8.46 17.38 -0.50
CA GLU A 120 8.58 17.94 0.86
C GLU A 120 8.47 16.86 1.95
N ASP A 121 7.53 15.91 1.82
CA ASP A 121 7.39 14.79 2.76
C ASP A 121 8.53 13.77 2.62
N LEU A 122 8.96 13.50 1.39
CA LEU A 122 10.04 12.57 1.10
C LEU A 122 11.38 13.10 1.58
N ALA A 123 11.64 14.40 1.54
CA ALA A 123 12.84 15.00 2.13
C ALA A 123 12.91 14.74 3.64
N VAL A 124 11.79 14.89 4.35
CA VAL A 124 11.71 14.58 5.79
C VAL A 124 11.90 13.07 6.02
N LEU A 125 11.20 12.22 5.27
CA LEU A 125 11.35 10.77 5.37
C LEU A 125 12.78 10.31 5.07
N GLY A 126 13.41 10.91 4.05
CA GLY A 126 14.78 10.67 3.64
C GLY A 126 15.76 11.00 4.75
N SER A 127 15.56 12.12 5.45
CA SER A 127 16.37 12.48 6.63
C SER A 127 16.29 11.41 7.74
N TRP A 128 15.13 10.76 7.91
CA TRP A 128 14.96 9.67 8.88
C TRP A 128 15.63 8.36 8.45
N LEU A 129 15.89 8.20 7.15
CA LEU A 129 16.52 7.02 6.54
C LEU A 129 18.00 7.26 6.17
N GLY A 130 18.49 8.48 6.34
CA GLY A 130 19.86 8.86 5.97
C GLY A 130 20.11 8.92 4.46
N VAL A 131 19.07 9.11 3.65
CA VAL A 131 19.16 9.18 2.18
C VAL A 131 18.34 10.34 1.64
N ASP A 132 18.70 10.87 0.47
CA ASP A 132 17.90 11.87 -0.20
C ASP A 132 16.78 11.20 -1.01
N LEU A 133 15.53 11.61 -0.78
CA LEU A 133 14.36 11.02 -1.42
C LEU A 133 13.51 12.09 -2.11
N THR A 134 13.17 11.79 -3.35
CA THR A 134 12.25 12.56 -4.21
C THR A 134 11.35 11.60 -4.96
N CYS A 135 10.27 12.09 -5.55
CA CYS A 135 9.36 11.31 -6.38
C CYS A 135 10.09 10.64 -7.54
N ASP A 136 11.14 11.26 -8.07
CA ASP A 136 11.94 10.76 -9.20
C ASP A 136 12.84 9.58 -8.80
N ASN A 137 13.46 9.63 -7.61
CA ASN A 137 14.44 8.64 -7.20
C ASN A 137 13.90 7.59 -6.20
N PHE A 138 12.70 7.80 -5.63
CA PHE A 138 12.19 7.02 -4.52
C PHE A 138 12.20 5.53 -4.81
N GLN A 139 11.58 5.12 -5.92
CA GLN A 139 11.43 3.70 -6.26
C GLN A 139 12.79 3.02 -6.47
N GLU A 140 13.70 3.67 -7.18
CA GLU A 140 15.03 3.10 -7.44
C GLU A 140 15.84 2.96 -6.15
N THR A 141 15.81 4.01 -5.32
CA THR A 141 16.55 4.06 -4.05
C THR A 141 16.09 2.98 -3.09
N VAL A 142 14.78 2.89 -2.84
CA VAL A 142 14.23 1.94 -1.84
C VAL A 142 14.28 0.50 -2.33
N LYS A 143 14.24 0.27 -3.64
CA LYS A 143 14.36 -1.07 -4.25
C LYS A 143 15.77 -1.63 -4.07
N ASN A 144 16.79 -0.80 -4.32
CA ASN A 144 18.18 -1.24 -4.37
C ASN A 144 18.85 -1.27 -2.98
N SER A 145 18.38 -0.45 -2.04
CA SER A 145 18.99 -0.30 -0.72
C SER A 145 18.13 -0.91 0.39
N SER A 146 18.75 -1.64 1.32
CA SER A 146 18.12 -2.00 2.59
C SER A 146 18.26 -0.80 3.53
N LEU A 147 17.23 0.03 3.61
CA LEU A 147 17.24 1.24 4.43
C LEU A 147 16.73 0.94 5.84
N ASP A 148 17.46 1.41 6.84
CA ASP A 148 17.07 1.42 8.24
C ASP A 148 16.95 2.88 8.71
N TRP A 149 16.28 3.09 9.84
CA TRP A 149 16.25 4.40 10.47
C TRP A 149 17.64 4.82 10.91
N VAL A 150 18.04 6.04 10.57
CA VAL A 150 19.21 6.64 11.22
C VAL A 150 18.79 7.12 12.61
N ASN A 151 19.62 6.84 13.62
CA ASN A 151 19.35 7.31 14.99
C ASN A 151 19.33 8.83 14.99
N ILE A 152 18.14 9.42 14.94
CA ILE A 152 17.96 10.85 15.20
C ILE A 152 18.18 10.99 16.70
N THR A 153 19.39 11.40 17.05
CA THR A 153 19.76 11.65 18.44
C THR A 153 18.80 12.73 18.92
N ARG A 154 17.87 12.39 19.83
CA ARG A 154 17.05 13.39 20.52
C ARG A 154 18.00 14.23 21.36
N THR A 155 18.39 15.41 20.88
CA THR A 155 18.88 16.51 21.72
C THR A 155 17.81 16.97 22.68
#